data_AF-A0A975BEQ3-F1
#
_entry.id   AF-A0A975BEQ3-F1
#
_cell.length_a   1.000
_cell.length_b   1.000
_cell.length_c   1.000
_cell.angle_alpha   90.00
_cell.angle_beta   90.00
_cell.angle_gamma   90.00
#
_symmetry.space_group_name_H-M   'P 1'
#
loop_
_entity.id
_entity.type
_entity.pdbx_description
1 polymer ?
#
loop_
_entity_poly.entity_id
_entity_poly.type
_entity_poly.pdbx_seq_one_letter_code
_entity_poly.pdbx_strand_id
1 'polypeptide(L)' 'MKNNGQQVGYVRVSSLLQNESRQLEGIDLDIVFTDIKQGP' A
#
# COMPACT_ATOMS: atom_id res chain seq x y z
N MET A 1 13.98 -13.88 17.85
CA MET A 1 13.87 -12.47 18.28
C MET A 1 12.42 -12.06 18.03
N LYS A 2 11.65 -11.67 19.06
CA LYS A 2 10.29 -11.15 18.85
C LYS A 2 10.44 -9.70 18.39
N ASN A 3 10.23 -9.45 17.10
CA ASN A 3 10.17 -8.10 16.56
C ASN A 3 8.82 -7.52 16.97
N ASN A 4 8.80 -6.59 17.93
CA ASN A 4 7.60 -5.84 18.31
C ASN A 4 7.23 -4.73 17.28
N GLY A 5 7.76 -4.82 16.05
CA GLY A 5 7.48 -3.89 14.98
C GLY A 5 6.43 -4.46 14.04
N GLN A 6 5.64 -3.58 13.43
CA GLN A 6 4.71 -3.93 12.36
C GLN A 6 5.17 -3.23 11.08
N GLN A 7 5.31 -3.99 9.99
CA GLN A 7 5.62 -3.47 8.67
C GLN A 7 4.31 -3.07 8.00
N VAL A 8 4.10 -1.76 7.86
CA VAL A 8 2.86 -1.20 7.30
C VAL A 8 3.15 -0.52 5.96
N GLY A 9 2.45 -0.95 4.91
CA GLY A 9 2.48 -0.33 3.59
C GLY A 9 1.34 0.66 3.38
N TYR A 10 1.60 1.68 2.57
CA TYR A 10 0.60 2.64 2.11
C TYR A 10 0.70 2.81 0.61
N VAL A 11 -0.44 2.62 -0.07
CA VAL A 11 -0.59 2.80 -1.51
C VAL A 11 -1.52 3.98 -1.76
N ARG A 12 -1.10 4.91 -2.61
CA ARG A 12 -1.94 6.04 -3.05
C ARG A 12 -2.00 6.10 -4.56
N VAL A 13 -3.21 6.15 -5.09
CA VAL A 13 -3.46 6.36 -6.52
C VAL A 13 -4.39 7.56 -6.71
N SER A 14 -4.24 8.27 -7.82
CA SER A 14 -5.05 9.43 -8.21
C SER A 14 -6.18 9.08 -9.19
N SER A 15 -6.31 7.82 -9.60
CA SER A 15 -7.42 7.32 -10.39
C SER A 15 -7.51 5.78 -10.31
N LEU A 16 -8.68 5.23 -10.63
CA LEU A 16 -8.92 3.77 -10.69
C LEU A 16 -8.17 3.06 -11.83
N LEU A 17 -7.64 3.82 -12.79
CA LEU A 17 -6.89 3.28 -13.94
C LEU A 17 -5.40 3.07 -13.62
N GLN A 18 -4.93 3.60 -12.50
CA GLN A 18 -3.56 3.38 -12.06
C GLN A 18 -3.44 2.01 -11.39
N ASN A 19 -2.36 1.30 -11.69
CA ASN A 19 -2.10 -0.01 -11.12
C ASN A 19 -1.52 0.13 -9.70
N GLU A 20 -2.40 0.07 -8.70
CA GLU A 20 -2.09 0.05 -7.28
C GLU A 20 -1.40 -1.26 -6.86
N SER A 21 -1.66 -2.35 -7.58
CA SER A 21 -1.23 -3.71 -7.20
C SER A 21 0.28 -3.94 -7.29
N ARG A 22 1.00 -3.18 -8.13
CA ARG A 22 2.45 -3.33 -8.32
C ARG A 22 3.31 -2.46 -7.40
N GLN A 23 2.72 -1.50 -6.68
CA GLN A 23 3.52 -0.51 -5.94
C GLN A 23 4.33 -1.10 -4.78
N LEU A 24 3.82 -2.18 -4.17
CA LEU A 24 4.45 -2.85 -3.02
C LEU A 24 4.80 -4.32 -3.33
N GLU A 25 4.89 -4.67 -4.61
CA GLU A 25 5.21 -6.04 -5.03
C GLU A 25 6.60 -6.46 -4.50
N GLY A 26 6.65 -7.60 -3.82
CA GLY A 26 7.89 -8.17 -3.26
C GLY A 26 8.30 -7.61 -1.89
N ILE A 27 7.51 -6.72 -1.27
CA ILE A 27 7.75 -6.22 0.09
C ILE A 27 6.92 -7.04 1.08
N ASP A 28 7.58 -7.58 2.11
CA ASP A 28 6.93 -8.30 3.20
C ASP A 28 6.29 -7.31 4.19
N LEU A 29 4.96 -7.21 4.16
CA LEU A 29 4.18 -6.25 4.92
C LEU A 29 3.07 -6.96 5.70
N ASP A 30 2.88 -6.55 6.95
CA ASP A 30 1.84 -7.10 7.81
C ASP A 30 0.46 -6.50 7.48
N ILE A 31 0.43 -5.22 7.10
CA ILE A 31 -0.80 -4.49 6.74
C ILE A 31 -0.53 -3.55 5.56
N VAL A 32 -1.50 -3.44 4.66
CA VAL A 32 -1.49 -2.46 3.57
C VAL A 32 -2.73 -1.58 3.64
N PHE A 33 -2.55 -0.27 3.64
CA PHE A 33 -3.62 0.72 3.48
C PHE A 33 -3.62 1.26 2.05
N THR A 34 -4.80 1.38 1.44
CA THR A 34 -4.94 1.93 0.08
C THR A 34 -5.85 3.16 0.12
N ASP A 35 -5.36 4.27 -0.41
CA ASP A 35 -6.12 5.51 -0.59
C ASP A 35 -6.25 5.82 -2.08
N ILE A 36 -7.49 5.80 -2.56
CA ILE A 36 -7.83 6.12 -3.94
C ILE A 36 -8.37 7.54 -3.93
N LYS A 37 -7.52 8.50 -4.31
CA LYS A 37 -7.97 9.87 -4.55
C LYS A 37 -8.71 9.89 -5.89
N GLN A 38 -10.04 9.90 -5.84
CA GLN A 38 -10.83 10.35 -6.98
C GLN A 38 -10.76 11.88 -7.01
N GLY A 39 -10.13 12.43 -8.05
CA GLY A 39 -10.12 13.89 -8.27
C GLY A 39 -11.54 14.42 -8.54
N PRO A 40 -11.73 15.76 -8.48
CA PRO A 40 -12.92 16.39 -9.03
C PRO A 40 -13.05 16.16 -10.54
#